data_AF-A0A822CYC9-F1
#
_entry.id   AF-A0A822CYC9-F1
#
_cell.length_a   1.000
_cell.length_b   1.000
_cell.length_c   1.000
_cell.angle_alpha   90.00
_cell.angle_beta   90.00
_cell.angle_gamma   90.00
#
_symmetry.space_group_name_H-M   'P 1'
#
loop_
_entity.id
_entity.type
_entity.pdbx_description
1 polymer ?
#
loop_
_entity_poly.entity_id
_entity_poly.type
_entity_poly.pdbx_seq_one_letter_code
_entity_poly.pdbx_strand_id
1 'polypeptide(L)'
;KDKLNSVHSHLHSQAASIAYKATLNILTQLRKDIGDESFGLFLTLKKNLNSLIISIDTSCSIDNYIDLAKDISTNIINQYGQLEFAPHNYILISFNSDYAKLIINSRNPNDLITSLQKLNSCEINNSTLGQMYYHSLVEGLKQSESSSVFYTFTDSPARDAYFKYKARALLRNKHLVIYSFLGQQIKKFLFKRQFDLIDQLDGNDDDTDLASISGGLTYPISVNDRPVILEFILRRLEWTKLQNLVIVKSNLISITFHVDSSIDELHIDISSIGEITDISQITLYRPDNSLYPLTTNLNKTKHLYMWKILQPHVGQWRLTTSQLLQEFDHNVQIQGKSSIVCSSSLQKEMEANPDSNGYTELTTEPL
;
A
#
# COMPACT_ATOMS: atom_id res chain seq x y z
N LYS A 1 -7.23 10.26 -50.58
CA LYS A 1 -6.02 11.11 -50.42
C LYS A 1 -4.84 10.29 -49.92
N ASP A 2 -5.04 9.48 -48.89
CA ASP A 2 -3.93 8.78 -48.19
C ASP A 2 -3.71 7.33 -48.65
N LYS A 3 -4.14 7.00 -49.87
CA LYS A 3 -3.96 5.66 -50.47
C LYS A 3 -2.72 5.65 -51.36
N LEU A 4 -2.05 4.50 -51.42
CA LEU A 4 -0.86 4.27 -52.25
C LEU A 4 -1.12 4.49 -53.75
N ASN A 5 -2.37 4.34 -54.20
CA ASN A 5 -2.79 4.57 -55.58
C ASN A 5 -3.33 5.98 -55.84
N SER A 6 -3.17 6.93 -54.90
CA SER A 6 -3.55 8.31 -55.15
C SER A 6 -2.58 8.99 -56.12
N VAL A 7 -3.06 10.00 -56.85
CA VAL A 7 -2.27 10.79 -57.81
C VAL A 7 -1.05 11.47 -57.14
N HIS A 8 -1.07 11.61 -55.80
CA HIS A 8 -0.02 12.28 -55.02
C HIS A 8 0.80 11.29 -54.17
N SER A 9 0.66 9.97 -54.38
CA SER A 9 1.33 8.97 -53.55
C SER A 9 2.86 9.07 -53.58
N HIS A 10 3.42 9.52 -54.71
CA HIS A 10 4.84 9.82 -54.86
C HIS A 10 5.37 10.87 -53.86
N LEU A 11 4.48 11.73 -53.31
CA LEU A 11 4.85 12.74 -52.31
C LEU A 11 4.72 12.25 -50.86
N HIS A 12 4.06 11.11 -50.61
CA HIS A 12 3.75 10.65 -49.25
C HIS A 12 5.02 10.46 -48.40
N SER A 13 6.07 9.86 -48.97
CA SER A 13 7.35 9.66 -48.26
C SER A 13 8.03 10.99 -47.93
N GLN A 14 8.01 11.95 -48.85
CA GLN A 14 8.63 13.25 -48.64
C GLN A 14 7.85 14.07 -47.60
N ALA A 15 6.52 14.05 -47.70
CA ALA A 15 5.64 14.69 -46.73
C ALA A 15 5.83 14.10 -45.32
N ALA A 16 5.91 12.77 -45.20
CA ALA A 16 6.17 12.11 -43.92
C ALA A 16 7.53 12.50 -43.32
N SER A 17 8.59 12.58 -44.14
CA SER A 17 9.92 13.01 -43.68
C SER A 17 9.94 14.46 -43.19
N ILE A 18 9.26 15.37 -43.91
CA ILE A 18 9.17 16.78 -43.50
C ILE A 18 8.36 16.90 -42.20
N ALA A 19 7.23 16.19 -42.09
CA ALA A 19 6.42 16.17 -40.88
C ALA A 19 7.22 15.64 -39.67
N TYR A 20 7.94 14.53 -39.84
CA TYR A 20 8.80 13.98 -38.80
C TYR A 20 9.85 14.99 -38.31
N LYS A 21 10.56 15.65 -39.24
CA LYS A 21 11.57 16.67 -38.90
C LYS A 21 10.95 17.86 -38.18
N ALA A 22 9.77 18.32 -38.62
CA ALA A 22 9.06 19.41 -37.98
C ALA A 22 8.64 19.05 -36.55
N THR A 23 8.06 17.87 -36.33
CA THR A 23 7.68 17.37 -35.01
C THR A 23 8.90 17.23 -34.11
N LEU A 24 9.99 16.62 -34.60
CA LEU A 24 11.22 16.47 -33.82
C LEU A 24 11.78 17.83 -33.41
N ASN A 25 11.78 18.82 -34.31
CA ASN A 25 12.29 20.15 -34.01
C ASN A 25 11.43 20.86 -32.95
N ILE A 26 10.10 20.81 -33.08
CA ILE A 26 9.17 21.39 -32.10
C ILE A 26 9.34 20.74 -30.73
N LEU A 27 9.38 19.41 -30.66
CA LEU A 27 9.53 18.69 -29.40
C LEU A 27 10.91 18.93 -28.75
N THR A 28 11.97 19.00 -29.55
CA THR A 28 13.32 19.31 -29.06
C THR A 28 13.41 20.74 -28.53
N GLN A 29 12.78 21.70 -29.21
CA GLN A 29 12.75 23.08 -28.75
C GLN A 29 11.92 23.22 -27.49
N LEU A 30 10.72 22.61 -27.46
CA LEU A 30 9.88 22.58 -26.27
C LEU A 30 10.64 22.01 -25.06
N ARG A 31 11.33 20.87 -25.23
CA ARG A 31 12.17 20.26 -24.19
C ARG A 31 13.24 21.22 -23.66
N LYS A 32 13.92 21.96 -24.55
CA LYS A 32 14.92 22.96 -24.15
C LYS A 32 14.29 24.13 -23.39
N ASP A 33 13.10 24.56 -23.77
CA ASP A 33 12.42 25.72 -23.19
C ASP A 33 11.85 25.42 -21.79
N ILE A 34 11.26 24.22 -21.60
CA ILE A 34 10.58 23.86 -20.34
C ILE A 34 11.42 22.96 -19.41
N GLY A 35 12.57 22.50 -19.89
CA GLY A 35 13.46 21.57 -19.19
C GLY A 35 12.99 20.13 -19.22
N ASP A 36 13.90 19.21 -18.88
CA ASP A 36 13.68 17.76 -18.97
C ASP A 36 12.56 17.26 -18.05
N GLU A 37 12.41 17.82 -16.85
CA GLU A 37 11.34 17.43 -15.91
C GLU A 37 9.97 17.78 -16.49
N SER A 38 9.71 19.05 -16.79
CA SER A 38 8.42 19.50 -17.34
C SER A 38 8.11 18.87 -18.69
N PHE A 39 9.12 18.59 -19.51
CA PHE A 39 8.95 17.88 -20.78
C PHE A 39 8.62 16.39 -20.58
N GLY A 40 9.24 15.74 -19.61
CA GLY A 40 8.84 14.41 -19.16
C GLY A 40 7.38 14.39 -18.70
N LEU A 41 6.98 15.36 -17.85
CA LEU A 41 5.59 15.51 -17.41
C LEU A 41 4.62 15.72 -18.60
N PHE A 42 5.01 16.53 -19.60
CA PHE A 42 4.24 16.75 -20.83
C PHE A 42 4.03 15.48 -21.65
N LEU A 43 5.03 14.61 -21.72
CA LEU A 43 4.95 13.31 -22.36
C LEU A 43 4.35 12.22 -21.46
N THR A 44 3.90 12.58 -20.24
CA THR A 44 3.45 11.63 -19.21
C THR A 44 4.55 10.66 -18.76
N LEU A 45 5.81 10.95 -19.09
CA LEU A 45 7.02 10.27 -18.61
C LEU A 45 7.42 10.84 -17.25
N LYS A 46 6.61 10.58 -16.24
CA LYS A 46 6.84 11.08 -14.88
C LYS A 46 7.76 10.10 -14.13
N LYS A 47 9.03 10.47 -13.90
CA LYS A 47 9.99 9.66 -13.13
C LYS A 47 9.56 9.43 -11.67
N ASN A 48 8.91 10.43 -11.05
CA ASN A 48 8.51 10.41 -9.65
C ASN A 48 7.00 10.72 -9.59
N LEU A 49 6.17 9.68 -9.61
CA LEU A 49 4.72 9.77 -9.78
C LEU A 49 3.92 9.76 -8.48
N ASN A 50 4.56 9.32 -7.41
CA ASN A 50 3.90 9.01 -6.16
C ASN A 50 4.42 9.90 -5.04
N SER A 51 3.63 9.97 -3.98
CA SER A 51 3.99 10.56 -2.70
C SER A 51 4.28 9.44 -1.70
N LEU A 52 5.12 9.76 -0.71
CA LEU A 52 5.16 9.03 0.54
C LEU A 52 4.36 9.83 1.57
N ILE A 53 3.27 9.24 2.08
CA ILE A 53 2.44 9.86 3.11
C ILE A 53 2.60 9.10 4.42
N ILE A 54 2.84 9.83 5.49
CA ILE A 54 2.89 9.31 6.86
C ILE A 54 1.92 10.11 7.70
N SER A 55 1.02 9.44 8.42
CA SER A 55 0.23 10.08 9.48
C SER A 55 0.48 9.44 10.84
N ILE A 56 0.68 10.27 11.85
CA ILE A 56 0.97 9.82 13.21
C ILE A 56 -0.03 10.44 14.18
N ASP A 57 -0.64 9.58 14.98
CA ASP A 57 -1.38 9.94 16.18
C ASP A 57 -0.43 10.57 17.22
N THR A 58 -0.68 11.82 17.61
CA THR A 58 0.13 12.58 18.60
C THR A 58 -0.50 12.62 19.98
N SER A 59 -1.60 11.91 20.20
CA SER A 59 -2.20 11.79 21.53
C SER A 59 -1.30 11.04 22.50
N CYS A 60 -1.60 11.12 23.80
CA CYS A 60 -0.87 10.34 24.78
C CYS A 60 -1.09 8.84 24.57
N SER A 61 -0.07 8.17 24.02
CA SER A 61 -0.06 6.72 23.86
C SER A 61 0.41 6.01 25.11
N ILE A 62 -0.09 4.79 25.33
CA ILE A 62 0.51 3.85 26.28
C ILE A 62 1.77 3.22 25.63
N ASP A 63 2.83 2.96 26.40
CA ASP A 63 4.03 2.22 25.97
C ASP A 63 4.91 2.84 24.86
N ASN A 64 5.06 4.17 24.81
CA ASN A 64 5.94 4.87 23.85
C ASN A 64 5.62 4.55 22.37
N TYR A 65 4.36 4.26 22.03
CA TYR A 65 3.94 3.91 20.67
C TYR A 65 4.32 4.99 19.64
N ILE A 66 4.21 6.28 19.99
CA ILE A 66 4.63 7.36 19.10
C ILE A 66 6.12 7.32 18.76
N ASP A 67 6.98 6.90 19.69
CA ASP A 67 8.42 6.78 19.43
C ASP A 67 8.71 5.61 18.48
N LEU A 68 7.98 4.50 18.64
CA LEU A 68 7.99 3.39 17.68
C LEU A 68 7.54 3.85 16.29
N ALA A 69 6.43 4.59 16.21
CA ALA A 69 5.91 5.14 14.96
C ALA A 69 6.92 6.07 14.28
N LYS A 70 7.58 6.95 15.04
CA LYS A 70 8.65 7.83 14.55
C LYS A 70 9.86 7.05 14.04
N ASP A 71 10.30 6.03 14.77
CA ASP A 71 11.44 5.21 14.36
C ASP A 71 11.14 4.41 13.09
N ILE A 72 9.98 3.74 13.00
CA ILE A 72 9.56 3.03 11.78
C ILE A 72 9.42 4.02 10.62
N SER A 73 8.77 5.16 10.83
CA SER A 73 8.60 6.20 9.82
C SER A 73 9.94 6.74 9.31
N THR A 74 10.90 6.98 10.18
CA THR A 74 12.25 7.42 9.79
C THR A 74 12.92 6.38 8.89
N ASN A 75 12.78 5.09 9.23
CA ASN A 75 13.29 4.00 8.38
C ASN A 75 12.58 3.95 7.03
N ILE A 76 11.25 4.06 6.98
CA ILE A 76 10.48 4.14 5.73
C ILE A 76 11.04 5.26 4.84
N ILE A 77 11.17 6.48 5.39
CA ILE A 77 11.66 7.64 4.63
C ILE A 77 13.05 7.39 4.07
N ASN A 78 13.96 6.84 4.89
CA ASN A 78 15.32 6.53 4.46
C ASN A 78 15.34 5.49 3.33
N GLN A 79 14.48 4.46 3.37
CA GLN A 79 14.44 3.44 2.34
C GLN A 79 13.83 3.98 1.03
N TYR A 80 12.75 4.75 1.10
CA TYR A 80 12.18 5.40 -0.09
C TYR A 80 13.15 6.41 -0.72
N GLY A 81 13.95 7.11 0.09
CA GLY A 81 14.97 8.03 -0.38
C GLY A 81 16.15 7.37 -1.11
N GLN A 82 16.33 6.05 -0.99
CA GLN A 82 17.37 5.28 -1.67
C GLN A 82 16.91 4.71 -3.02
N LEU A 83 15.62 4.82 -3.36
CA LEU A 83 15.10 4.34 -4.64
C LEU A 83 15.59 5.21 -5.79
N GLU A 84 15.88 4.59 -6.93
CA GLU A 84 16.21 5.29 -8.19
C GLU A 84 15.09 6.28 -8.58
N PHE A 85 13.85 5.87 -8.34
CA PHE A 85 12.63 6.66 -8.51
C PHE A 85 12.00 6.94 -7.14
N ALA A 86 12.66 7.77 -6.34
CA ALA A 86 12.14 8.20 -5.04
C ALA A 86 10.83 9.00 -5.19
N PRO A 87 9.98 9.05 -4.14
CA PRO A 87 8.74 9.82 -4.15
C PRO A 87 8.92 11.27 -4.61
N HIS A 88 7.92 11.79 -5.34
CA HIS A 88 7.87 13.20 -5.78
C HIS A 88 7.90 14.15 -4.58
N ASN A 89 7.12 13.79 -3.56
CA ASN A 89 6.94 14.55 -2.34
C ASN A 89 6.67 13.64 -1.15
N TYR A 90 6.99 14.18 0.02
CA TYR A 90 6.97 13.57 1.32
C TYR A 90 6.00 14.36 2.20
N ILE A 91 4.96 13.70 2.68
CA ILE A 91 3.83 14.32 3.38
C ILE A 91 3.76 13.76 4.81
N LEU A 92 3.75 14.65 5.80
CA LEU A 92 3.47 14.30 7.20
C LEU A 92 2.16 14.93 7.64
N ILE A 93 1.29 14.10 8.19
CA ILE A 93 0.09 14.51 8.91
C ILE A 93 0.27 14.16 10.39
N SER A 94 -0.10 15.06 11.30
CA SER A 94 -0.34 14.70 12.70
C SER A 94 -1.83 14.77 12.98
N PHE A 95 -2.31 13.91 13.87
CA PHE A 95 -3.70 13.95 14.30
C PHE A 95 -3.86 13.51 15.74
N ASN A 96 -4.96 13.92 16.35
CA ASN A 96 -5.39 13.53 17.68
C ASN A 96 -6.93 13.68 17.76
N SER A 97 -7.49 13.86 18.95
CA SER A 97 -8.94 13.88 19.16
C SER A 97 -9.60 15.16 18.70
N ASP A 98 -8.83 16.23 18.52
CA ASP A 98 -9.32 17.58 18.26
C ASP A 98 -9.06 18.00 16.82
N TYR A 99 -8.00 17.47 16.20
CA TYR A 99 -7.62 17.85 14.84
C TYR A 99 -6.92 16.74 14.06
N ALA A 100 -6.90 16.91 12.74
CA ALA A 100 -5.94 16.29 11.83
C ALA A 100 -5.32 17.39 10.95
N LYS A 101 -3.99 17.46 10.88
CA LYS A 101 -3.26 18.61 10.31
C LYS A 101 -2.09 18.20 9.43
N LEU A 102 -2.01 18.82 8.26
CA LEU A 102 -0.82 18.80 7.42
C LEU A 102 0.34 19.52 8.11
N ILE A 103 1.41 18.79 8.40
CA ILE A 103 2.62 19.32 9.02
C ILE A 103 3.62 19.76 7.94
N ILE A 104 3.82 18.91 6.93
CA ILE A 104 4.68 19.24 5.80
C ILE A 104 4.25 18.51 4.53
N ASN A 105 4.50 19.14 3.39
CA ASN A 105 4.52 18.56 2.06
C ASN A 105 5.78 19.10 1.36
N SER A 106 6.84 18.30 1.29
CA SER A 106 8.16 18.73 0.76
C SER A 106 8.69 17.73 -0.25
N ARG A 107 9.54 18.19 -1.18
CA ARG A 107 10.30 17.32 -2.08
C ARG A 107 11.57 16.75 -1.45
N ASN A 108 11.96 17.22 -0.25
CA ASN A 108 13.16 16.79 0.45
C ASN A 108 12.81 15.82 1.59
N PRO A 109 13.30 14.56 1.57
CA PRO A 109 13.03 13.59 2.63
C PRO A 109 13.54 14.05 4.01
N ASN A 110 14.63 14.84 4.05
CA ASN A 110 15.18 15.34 5.31
C ASN A 110 14.25 16.34 6.01
N ASP A 111 13.43 17.07 5.26
CA ASP A 111 12.45 17.98 5.86
C ASP A 111 11.37 17.16 6.59
N LEU A 112 10.99 16.01 6.02
CA LEU A 112 10.04 15.07 6.63
C LEU A 112 10.62 14.48 7.92
N ILE A 113 11.86 13.98 7.88
CA ILE A 113 12.57 13.45 9.07
C ILE A 113 12.68 14.52 10.17
N THR A 114 13.05 15.75 9.80
CA THR A 114 13.19 16.86 10.76
C THR A 114 11.84 17.22 11.38
N SER A 115 10.76 17.21 10.59
CA SER A 115 9.40 17.51 11.06
C SER A 115 8.86 16.39 11.95
N LEU A 116 9.15 15.14 11.60
CA LEU A 116 8.81 13.94 12.36
C LEU A 116 9.45 13.94 13.75
N GLN A 117 10.74 14.28 13.85
CA GLN A 117 11.45 14.39 15.12
C GLN A 117 10.90 15.49 16.03
N LYS A 118 10.33 16.55 15.45
CA LYS A 118 9.73 17.69 16.17
C LYS A 118 8.30 17.44 16.65
N LEU A 119 7.65 16.35 16.23
CA LEU A 119 6.31 16.04 16.73
C LEU A 119 6.37 15.84 18.24
N ASN A 120 5.53 16.56 18.98
CA ASN A 120 5.43 16.36 20.42
C ASN A 120 4.52 15.16 20.69
N SER A 121 4.97 14.28 21.59
CA SER A 121 4.12 13.25 22.17
C SER A 121 3.16 13.91 23.16
N CYS A 122 1.98 13.30 23.39
CA CYS A 122 1.11 13.74 24.47
C CYS A 122 0.58 15.18 24.34
N GLU A 123 0.17 15.60 23.14
CA GLU A 123 -0.44 16.93 22.98
C GLU A 123 -1.81 17.05 23.68
N ILE A 124 -2.47 15.91 23.92
CA ILE A 124 -3.75 15.80 24.63
C ILE A 124 -3.64 14.65 25.64
N ASN A 125 -3.94 14.96 26.91
CA ASN A 125 -3.84 14.01 28.02
C ASN A 125 -5.12 13.18 28.26
N ASN A 126 -6.28 13.62 27.78
CA ASN A 126 -7.60 13.07 28.15
C ASN A 126 -8.55 12.93 26.94
N SER A 127 -8.15 12.18 25.90
CA SER A 127 -9.13 11.74 24.88
C SER A 127 -9.82 10.46 25.35
N THR A 128 -11.14 10.51 25.52
CA THR A 128 -11.95 9.35 25.95
C THR A 128 -12.75 8.70 24.81
N LEU A 129 -12.75 9.29 23.61
CA LEU A 129 -13.68 8.94 22.52
C LEU A 129 -13.01 8.49 21.22
N GLY A 130 -11.67 8.40 21.17
CA GLY A 130 -10.90 8.07 19.96
C GLY A 130 -10.28 9.30 19.27
N GLN A 131 -9.78 9.12 18.04
CA GLN A 131 -8.94 10.10 17.33
C GLN A 131 -9.46 10.39 15.92
N MET A 132 -8.98 11.48 15.30
CA MET A 132 -9.38 11.95 13.96
C MET A 132 -8.66 11.18 12.84
N TYR A 133 -8.76 9.84 12.85
CA TYR A 133 -8.06 8.95 11.91
C TYR A 133 -8.52 9.14 10.46
N TYR A 134 -9.83 9.16 10.19
CA TYR A 134 -10.30 9.30 8.81
C TYR A 134 -10.05 10.70 8.24
N HIS A 135 -10.09 11.72 9.08
CA HIS A 135 -9.73 13.08 8.69
C HIS A 135 -8.23 13.14 8.35
N SER A 136 -7.34 12.46 9.10
CA SER A 136 -5.92 12.40 8.77
C SER A 136 -5.66 11.78 7.40
N LEU A 137 -6.39 10.70 7.06
CA LEU A 137 -6.38 10.11 5.73
C LEU A 137 -6.82 11.13 4.67
N VAL A 138 -7.92 11.84 4.89
CA VAL A 138 -8.43 12.87 3.95
C VAL A 138 -7.40 13.99 3.72
N GLU A 139 -6.75 14.49 4.76
CA GLU A 139 -5.74 15.55 4.61
C GLU A 139 -4.52 15.07 3.81
N GLY A 140 -3.99 13.88 4.11
CA GLY A 140 -2.88 13.31 3.35
C GLY A 140 -3.27 13.01 1.90
N LEU A 141 -4.44 12.40 1.69
CA LEU A 141 -4.95 12.04 0.37
C LEU A 141 -5.12 13.27 -0.52
N LYS A 142 -5.64 14.40 -0.02
CA LYS A 142 -5.78 15.65 -0.81
C LYS A 142 -4.45 16.12 -1.41
N GLN A 143 -3.36 16.01 -0.65
CA GLN A 143 -2.04 16.52 -1.02
C GLN A 143 -1.21 15.53 -1.85
N SER A 144 -1.58 14.25 -1.82
CA SER A 144 -0.84 13.18 -2.49
C SER A 144 -0.98 13.18 -4.01
N GLU A 145 0.03 12.67 -4.70
CA GLU A 145 -0.09 12.25 -6.10
C GLU A 145 -0.86 10.92 -6.21
N SER A 146 -1.24 10.54 -7.43
CA SER A 146 -1.91 9.24 -7.65
C SER A 146 -0.94 8.06 -7.50
N SER A 147 -1.44 6.86 -7.25
CA SER A 147 -0.62 5.64 -7.06
C SER A 147 0.41 5.76 -5.93
N SER A 148 0.04 6.49 -4.87
CA SER A 148 0.89 6.73 -3.69
C SER A 148 0.67 5.71 -2.59
N VAL A 149 1.63 5.65 -1.65
CA VAL A 149 1.52 4.79 -0.46
C VAL A 149 1.35 5.65 0.79
N PHE A 150 0.39 5.25 1.61
CA PHE A 150 0.02 5.92 2.85
C PHE A 150 0.29 4.99 4.03
N TYR A 151 1.18 5.39 4.93
CA TYR A 151 1.42 4.71 6.21
C TYR A 151 0.76 5.49 7.35
N THR A 152 -0.06 4.83 8.16
CA THR A 152 -0.72 5.46 9.31
C THR A 152 -0.45 4.68 10.59
N PHE A 153 -0.24 5.42 11.67
CA PHE A 153 0.09 4.88 13.00
C PHE A 153 -0.88 5.47 14.03
N THR A 154 -1.60 4.61 14.75
CA THR A 154 -2.46 4.99 15.88
C THR A 154 -2.61 3.84 16.86
N ASP A 155 -2.73 4.13 18.14
CA ASP A 155 -3.06 3.17 19.19
C ASP A 155 -4.50 3.37 19.72
N SER A 156 -5.35 4.03 18.95
CA SER A 156 -6.69 4.43 19.38
C SER A 156 -7.76 4.20 18.28
N PRO A 157 -9.02 3.95 18.66
CA PRO A 157 -10.14 3.94 17.73
C PRO A 157 -10.34 5.28 17.01
N ALA A 158 -11.00 5.25 15.86
CA ALA A 158 -11.39 6.44 15.11
C ALA A 158 -12.74 6.98 15.59
N ARG A 159 -12.79 8.24 16.02
CA ARG A 159 -14.04 8.90 16.45
C ARG A 159 -14.82 9.59 15.33
N ASP A 160 -14.24 9.56 14.13
CA ASP A 160 -14.63 10.34 12.98
C ASP A 160 -15.07 9.45 11.81
N ALA A 161 -15.75 8.34 12.13
CA ALA A 161 -16.26 7.38 11.15
C ALA A 161 -17.13 8.03 10.04
N TYR A 162 -17.75 9.17 10.32
CA TYR A 162 -18.49 9.96 9.32
C TYR A 162 -17.62 10.52 8.19
N PHE A 163 -16.28 10.63 8.36
CA PHE A 163 -15.33 10.99 7.30
C PHE A 163 -14.89 9.80 6.43
N LYS A 164 -15.20 8.55 6.83
CA LYS A 164 -14.74 7.33 6.16
C LYS A 164 -15.05 7.29 4.67
N TYR A 165 -16.28 7.61 4.27
CA TYR A 165 -16.69 7.62 2.86
C TYR A 165 -15.96 8.69 2.03
N LYS A 166 -15.60 9.82 2.65
CA LYS A 166 -14.79 10.85 1.98
C LYS A 166 -13.36 10.36 1.76
N ALA A 167 -12.76 9.70 2.76
CA ALA A 167 -11.47 9.04 2.62
C ALA A 167 -11.52 7.97 1.51
N ARG A 168 -12.55 7.10 1.51
CA ARG A 168 -12.79 6.07 0.47
C ARG A 168 -12.87 6.67 -0.93
N ALA A 169 -13.64 7.75 -1.12
CA ALA A 169 -13.78 8.40 -2.43
C ALA A 169 -12.44 8.97 -2.95
N LEU A 170 -11.67 9.63 -2.08
CA LEU A 170 -10.35 10.15 -2.43
C LEU A 170 -9.34 9.05 -2.71
N LEU A 171 -9.35 7.99 -1.88
CA LEU A 171 -8.52 6.80 -2.02
C LEU A 171 -8.72 6.13 -3.37
N ARG A 172 -9.98 5.93 -3.78
CA ARG A 172 -10.34 5.41 -5.11
C ARG A 172 -9.87 6.33 -6.23
N ASN A 173 -10.21 7.61 -6.16
CA ASN A 173 -9.88 8.57 -7.22
C ASN A 173 -8.37 8.67 -7.48
N LYS A 174 -7.55 8.50 -6.44
CA LYS A 174 -6.09 8.60 -6.55
C LYS A 174 -5.38 7.24 -6.58
N HIS A 175 -6.09 6.12 -6.48
CA HIS A 175 -5.53 4.77 -6.50
C HIS A 175 -4.40 4.56 -5.47
N LEU A 176 -4.56 5.06 -4.23
CA LEU A 176 -3.55 4.88 -3.18
C LEU A 176 -3.67 3.52 -2.50
N VAL A 177 -2.57 3.07 -1.89
CA VAL A 177 -2.50 1.92 -0.98
C VAL A 177 -2.30 2.41 0.45
N ILE A 178 -3.09 1.92 1.41
CA ILE A 178 -2.97 2.28 2.83
C ILE A 178 -2.44 1.11 3.65
N TYR A 179 -1.40 1.34 4.44
CA TYR A 179 -0.94 0.45 5.49
C TYR A 179 -1.17 1.08 6.85
N SER A 180 -1.96 0.41 7.67
CA SER A 180 -2.37 0.90 8.99
C SER A 180 -1.77 0.04 10.08
N PHE A 181 -0.86 0.65 10.84
CA PHE A 181 -0.24 0.01 11.98
C PHE A 181 -0.99 0.45 13.24
N LEU A 182 -1.48 -0.52 14.01
CA LEU A 182 -2.27 -0.26 15.21
C LEU A 182 -1.45 -0.54 16.47
N GLY A 183 -1.70 0.16 17.57
CA GLY A 183 -1.14 -0.25 18.87
C GLY A 183 -1.78 -1.55 19.37
N GLN A 184 -0.99 -2.50 19.92
CA GLN A 184 -1.53 -3.76 20.50
C GLN A 184 -2.57 -3.54 21.61
N GLN A 185 -2.58 -2.35 22.23
CA GLN A 185 -3.50 -1.99 23.30
C GLN A 185 -4.63 -1.05 22.83
N ILE A 186 -5.17 -1.23 21.61
CA ILE A 186 -6.56 -0.81 21.36
C ILE A 186 -7.45 -1.71 22.25
N LYS A 187 -7.48 -1.39 23.55
CA LYS A 187 -8.31 -2.05 24.53
C LYS A 187 -9.71 -1.97 23.94
N LYS A 188 -10.42 -3.11 23.90
CA LYS A 188 -11.88 -3.13 23.72
C LYS A 188 -12.43 -2.08 24.69
N PHE A 189 -12.67 -0.87 24.21
CA PHE A 189 -13.16 0.20 25.06
C PHE A 189 -14.45 -0.38 25.64
N LEU A 190 -14.50 -0.46 26.97
CA LEU A 190 -15.63 -1.01 27.74
C LEU A 190 -16.84 -0.06 27.66
N PHE A 191 -17.12 0.49 26.48
CA PHE A 191 -18.29 1.30 26.16
C PHE A 191 -19.02 0.65 25.00
N LYS A 192 -19.32 -0.65 25.14
CA LYS A 192 -20.04 -1.49 24.17
C LYS A 192 -21.51 -1.07 23.96
N ARG A 193 -21.88 0.19 24.22
CA ARG A 193 -23.30 0.59 24.16
C ARG A 193 -23.64 2.06 23.94
N GLN A 194 -22.69 3.00 23.81
CA GLN A 194 -23.08 4.43 23.79
C GLN A 194 -22.74 5.23 22.54
N PHE A 195 -21.89 4.76 21.61
CA PHE A 195 -21.61 5.55 20.41
C PHE A 195 -21.41 4.68 19.17
N ASP A 196 -22.42 4.61 18.29
CA ASP A 196 -22.32 4.14 16.89
C ASP A 196 -21.41 5.03 16.01
N LEU A 197 -20.65 5.95 16.63
CA LEU A 197 -19.82 6.97 15.99
C LEU A 197 -18.31 6.64 16.06
N ILE A 198 -17.93 5.56 16.76
CA ILE A 198 -16.53 5.14 16.92
C ILE A 198 -16.28 3.88 16.10
N ASP A 199 -15.26 3.92 15.27
CA ASP A 199 -14.72 2.77 14.55
C ASP A 199 -13.49 2.23 15.28
N GLN A 200 -13.50 0.93 15.61
CA GLN A 200 -12.40 0.27 16.33
C GLN A 200 -11.16 0.02 15.46
N LEU A 201 -11.26 0.22 14.14
CA LEU A 201 -10.23 -0.14 13.16
C LEU A 201 -9.90 -1.64 13.19
N ASP A 202 -10.83 -2.46 13.70
CA ASP A 202 -10.70 -3.91 13.87
C ASP A 202 -11.20 -4.70 12.65
N GLY A 203 -11.63 -4.00 11.60
CA GLY A 203 -12.08 -4.59 10.35
C GLY A 203 -13.42 -5.34 10.44
N ASN A 204 -14.13 -5.30 11.58
CA ASN A 204 -15.44 -5.93 11.76
C ASN A 204 -16.59 -5.15 11.08
N ASP A 205 -16.31 -3.95 10.57
CA ASP A 205 -17.23 -3.24 9.69
C ASP A 205 -17.11 -3.84 8.28
N ASP A 206 -17.97 -4.82 8.01
CA ASP A 206 -18.00 -5.79 6.89
C ASP A 206 -17.75 -5.23 5.47
N ASP A 207 -17.70 -3.90 5.27
CA ASP A 207 -17.56 -3.29 3.94
C ASP A 207 -16.64 -2.05 3.89
N THR A 208 -15.79 -1.81 4.90
CA THR A 208 -15.17 -0.47 5.02
C THR A 208 -13.74 -0.36 5.54
N ASP A 209 -13.00 -1.47 5.70
CA ASP A 209 -11.56 -1.38 5.95
C ASP A 209 -10.85 -0.80 4.71
N LEU A 210 -10.48 0.48 4.80
CA LEU A 210 -9.87 1.21 3.69
C LEU A 210 -8.50 0.65 3.31
N ALA A 211 -7.77 0.04 4.24
CA ALA A 211 -6.51 -0.64 3.93
C ALA A 211 -6.78 -1.85 3.03
N SER A 212 -7.72 -2.71 3.42
CA SER A 212 -8.10 -3.88 2.63
C SER A 212 -8.61 -3.50 1.23
N ILE A 213 -9.50 -2.51 1.12
CA ILE A 213 -10.06 -2.05 -0.18
C ILE A 213 -8.98 -1.44 -1.09
N SER A 214 -7.88 -0.94 -0.52
CA SER A 214 -6.76 -0.40 -1.28
C SER A 214 -5.65 -1.42 -1.58
N GLY A 215 -5.85 -2.69 -1.24
CA GLY A 215 -4.82 -3.73 -1.38
C GLY A 215 -3.66 -3.61 -0.37
N GLY A 216 -3.84 -2.79 0.66
CA GLY A 216 -2.95 -2.69 1.81
C GLY A 216 -3.46 -3.52 2.99
N LEU A 217 -2.90 -3.26 4.19
CA LEU A 217 -3.12 -4.09 5.36
C LEU A 217 -3.26 -3.25 6.64
N THR A 218 -4.16 -3.69 7.51
CA THR A 218 -4.31 -3.20 8.88
C THR A 218 -3.91 -4.31 9.85
N TYR A 219 -2.97 -4.05 10.76
CA TYR A 219 -2.63 -4.98 11.83
C TYR A 219 -1.96 -4.31 13.04
N PRO A 220 -2.09 -4.89 14.26
CA PRO A 220 -1.41 -4.37 15.44
C PRO A 220 0.10 -4.64 15.46
N ILE A 221 0.84 -3.69 16.03
CA ILE A 221 2.30 -3.70 16.18
C ILE A 221 2.71 -3.38 17.63
N SER A 222 3.87 -3.88 18.02
CA SER A 222 4.59 -3.54 19.24
C SER A 222 6.03 -3.18 18.96
N VAL A 223 6.72 -2.68 19.98
CA VAL A 223 8.14 -2.32 19.91
C VAL A 223 9.02 -3.50 19.45
N ASN A 224 8.66 -4.73 19.85
CA ASN A 224 9.41 -5.94 19.49
C ASN A 224 9.22 -6.35 18.02
N ASP A 225 8.17 -5.85 17.36
CA ASP A 225 7.82 -6.21 15.99
C ASP A 225 8.63 -5.42 14.95
N ARG A 226 9.44 -4.44 15.39
CA ARG A 226 10.22 -3.54 14.51
C ARG A 226 10.96 -4.26 13.38
N PRO A 227 11.78 -5.31 13.61
CA PRO A 227 12.52 -5.95 12.53
C PRO A 227 11.61 -6.53 11.44
N VAL A 228 10.47 -7.10 11.87
CA VAL A 228 9.49 -7.74 11.00
C VAL A 228 8.74 -6.68 10.18
N ILE A 229 8.39 -5.54 10.78
CA ILE A 229 7.74 -4.42 10.08
C ILE A 229 8.68 -3.81 9.04
N LEU A 230 9.97 -3.65 9.36
CA LEU A 230 10.94 -3.13 8.40
C LEU A 230 11.11 -4.06 7.21
N GLU A 231 11.16 -5.37 7.42
CA GLU A 231 11.17 -6.33 6.32
C GLU A 231 9.88 -6.29 5.50
N PHE A 232 8.71 -6.19 6.15
CA PHE A 232 7.41 -6.03 5.49
C PHE A 232 7.41 -4.85 4.52
N ILE A 233 7.95 -3.70 4.96
CA ILE A 233 8.11 -2.50 4.14
C ILE A 233 9.10 -2.74 3.01
N LEU A 234 10.28 -3.29 3.30
CA LEU A 234 11.35 -3.52 2.31
C LEU A 234 10.88 -4.38 1.14
N ARG A 235 10.12 -5.46 1.41
CA ARG A 235 9.54 -6.32 0.36
C ARG A 235 8.67 -5.49 -0.61
N ARG A 236 7.88 -4.56 -0.08
CA ARG A 236 6.93 -3.72 -0.85
C ARG A 236 7.59 -2.54 -1.57
N LEU A 237 8.86 -2.25 -1.32
CA LEU A 237 9.63 -1.27 -2.10
C LEU A 237 10.04 -1.80 -3.47
N GLU A 238 10.05 -3.13 -3.65
CA GLU A 238 10.35 -3.78 -4.93
C GLU A 238 9.08 -3.91 -5.82
N TRP A 239 8.16 -2.96 -5.73
CA TRP A 239 6.82 -3.00 -6.35
C TRP A 239 6.82 -3.21 -7.87
N THR A 240 7.89 -2.85 -8.57
CA THR A 240 8.01 -3.07 -10.01
C THR A 240 8.29 -4.52 -10.39
N LYS A 241 8.73 -5.34 -9.43
CA LYS A 241 9.04 -6.76 -9.58
C LYS A 241 8.10 -7.64 -8.77
N LEU A 242 7.50 -7.11 -7.70
CA LEU A 242 6.62 -7.83 -6.80
C LEU A 242 5.16 -7.69 -7.24
N GLN A 243 4.61 -8.76 -7.78
CA GLN A 243 3.25 -8.81 -8.31
C GLN A 243 2.30 -9.51 -7.34
N ASN A 244 1.10 -8.97 -7.16
CA ASN A 244 0.07 -9.65 -6.37
C ASN A 244 -0.49 -10.83 -7.18
N LEU A 245 -0.57 -12.00 -6.57
CA LEU A 245 -1.23 -13.18 -7.13
C LEU A 245 -2.61 -13.36 -6.50
N VAL A 246 -2.71 -13.09 -5.20
CA VAL A 246 -3.95 -13.15 -4.42
C VAL A 246 -3.95 -12.04 -3.37
N ILE A 247 -5.07 -11.35 -3.23
CA ILE A 247 -5.39 -10.52 -2.06
C ILE A 247 -6.80 -10.88 -1.64
N VAL A 248 -6.98 -11.38 -0.43
CA VAL A 248 -8.28 -11.77 0.10
C VAL A 248 -8.36 -11.37 1.56
N LYS A 249 -9.46 -10.69 1.92
CA LYS A 249 -9.93 -10.56 3.30
C LYS A 249 -11.14 -11.48 3.44
N SER A 250 -10.97 -12.64 4.07
CA SER A 250 -12.07 -13.59 4.21
C SER A 250 -11.72 -14.72 5.16
N ASN A 251 -12.75 -15.32 5.73
CA ASN A 251 -12.70 -16.63 6.39
C ASN A 251 -12.63 -17.80 5.40
N LEU A 252 -12.22 -17.53 4.14
CA LEU A 252 -12.06 -18.56 3.12
C LEU A 252 -11.12 -19.65 3.61
N ILE A 253 -11.65 -20.86 3.65
CA ILE A 253 -11.01 -22.07 4.16
C ILE A 253 -9.84 -22.51 3.27
N SER A 254 -9.90 -22.18 1.97
CA SER A 254 -8.94 -22.62 0.96
C SER A 254 -8.82 -21.61 -0.17
N ILE A 255 -7.58 -21.28 -0.54
CA ILE A 255 -7.20 -20.34 -1.59
C ILE A 255 -6.29 -21.07 -2.58
N THR A 256 -6.58 -20.97 -3.88
CA THR A 256 -5.72 -21.53 -4.93
C THR A 256 -5.15 -20.44 -5.80
N PHE A 257 -3.87 -20.56 -6.16
CA PHE A 257 -3.17 -19.60 -7.02
C PHE A 257 -2.15 -20.30 -7.90
N HIS A 258 -1.75 -19.66 -9.00
CA HIS A 258 -0.81 -20.23 -9.97
C HIS A 258 0.54 -19.52 -9.87
N VAL A 259 1.60 -20.31 -9.96
CA VAL A 259 2.97 -19.83 -10.07
C VAL A 259 3.50 -20.28 -11.43
N ASP A 260 4.03 -19.34 -12.21
CA ASP A 260 4.69 -19.64 -13.48
C ASP A 260 6.22 -19.54 -13.35
N SER A 261 6.93 -19.83 -14.45
CA SER A 261 8.39 -19.85 -14.48
C SER A 261 9.06 -18.47 -14.39
N SER A 262 8.29 -17.38 -14.44
CA SER A 262 8.81 -16.03 -14.30
C SER A 262 8.97 -15.58 -12.84
N ILE A 263 8.39 -16.34 -11.89
CA ILE A 263 8.38 -16.02 -10.47
C ILE A 263 9.57 -16.72 -9.78
N ASP A 264 10.54 -15.92 -9.36
CA ASP A 264 11.76 -16.39 -8.71
C ASP A 264 11.60 -16.49 -7.18
N GLU A 265 10.73 -15.66 -6.60
CA GLU A 265 10.39 -15.69 -5.18
C GLU A 265 8.88 -15.59 -4.97
N LEU A 266 8.34 -16.41 -4.08
CA LEU A 266 6.94 -16.35 -3.66
C LEU A 266 6.89 -15.87 -2.20
N HIS A 267 6.16 -14.79 -1.97
CA HIS A 267 5.98 -14.15 -0.68
C HIS A 267 4.52 -14.38 -0.26
N ILE A 268 4.32 -14.86 0.97
CA ILE A 268 2.99 -15.12 1.52
C ILE A 268 2.90 -14.37 2.83
N ASP A 269 1.94 -13.47 2.92
CA ASP A 269 1.67 -12.67 4.10
C ASP A 269 0.26 -12.99 4.60
N ILE A 270 0.15 -13.34 5.89
CA ILE A 270 -1.13 -13.52 6.58
C ILE A 270 -1.17 -12.57 7.76
N SER A 271 -2.16 -11.68 7.82
CA SER A 271 -2.33 -10.75 8.93
C SER A 271 -3.74 -10.83 9.53
N SER A 272 -3.84 -10.50 10.82
CA SER A 272 -5.12 -10.38 11.51
C SER A 272 -5.03 -9.36 12.64
N ILE A 273 -6.19 -8.81 13.02
CA ILE A 273 -6.32 -8.02 14.25
C ILE A 273 -6.19 -8.90 15.49
N GLY A 274 -6.62 -10.17 15.39
CA GLY A 274 -6.42 -11.18 16.44
C GLY A 274 -4.98 -11.71 16.49
N GLU A 275 -4.58 -12.27 17.63
CA GLU A 275 -3.31 -13.00 17.75
C GLU A 275 -3.49 -14.40 17.14
N ILE A 276 -2.69 -14.71 16.12
CA ILE A 276 -2.62 -16.08 15.58
C ILE A 276 -1.71 -16.86 16.51
N THR A 277 -2.26 -17.82 17.26
CA THR A 277 -1.52 -18.55 18.29
C THR A 277 -0.97 -19.89 17.81
N ASP A 278 -1.56 -20.47 16.76
CA ASP A 278 -1.20 -21.79 16.25
C ASP A 278 -1.06 -21.80 14.71
N ILE A 279 0.18 -21.86 14.25
CA ILE A 279 0.54 -21.85 12.82
C ILE A 279 0.21 -23.21 12.16
N SER A 280 0.05 -24.29 12.94
CA SER A 280 -0.28 -25.61 12.40
C SER A 280 -1.65 -25.64 11.69
N GLN A 281 -2.46 -24.63 11.96
CA GLN A 281 -3.77 -24.38 11.35
C GLN A 281 -3.68 -23.84 9.92
N ILE A 282 -2.49 -23.47 9.48
CA ILE A 282 -2.19 -22.98 8.13
C ILE A 282 -1.44 -24.09 7.40
N THR A 283 -1.95 -24.52 6.25
CA THR A 283 -1.26 -25.52 5.42
C THR A 283 -1.12 -25.05 3.98
N LEU A 284 0.07 -25.25 3.42
CA LEU A 284 0.40 -24.88 2.04
C LEU A 284 0.74 -26.15 1.26
N TYR A 285 0.01 -26.38 0.17
CA TYR A 285 0.21 -27.47 -0.76
C TYR A 285 0.90 -26.97 -2.02
N ARG A 286 1.93 -27.71 -2.43
CA ARG A 286 2.64 -27.55 -3.70
C ARG A 286 1.79 -28.06 -4.88
N PRO A 287 2.22 -27.79 -6.14
CA PRO A 287 1.51 -28.28 -7.33
C PRO A 287 1.34 -29.80 -7.44
N ASP A 288 2.23 -30.57 -6.79
CA ASP A 288 2.16 -32.03 -6.71
C ASP A 288 1.27 -32.53 -5.55
N ASN A 289 0.54 -31.63 -4.88
CA ASN A 289 -0.24 -31.86 -3.65
C ASN A 289 0.58 -32.28 -2.42
N SER A 290 1.91 -32.20 -2.45
CA SER A 290 2.73 -32.38 -1.25
C SER A 290 2.70 -31.13 -0.36
N LEU A 291 2.94 -31.31 0.94
CA LEU A 291 2.97 -30.19 1.89
C LEU A 291 4.29 -29.41 1.81
N TYR A 292 4.19 -28.08 1.81
CA TYR A 292 5.32 -27.19 2.01
C TYR A 292 5.51 -26.89 3.51
N PRO A 293 6.72 -27.03 4.07
CA PRO A 293 6.97 -26.77 5.48
C PRO A 293 6.99 -25.26 5.79
N LEU A 294 5.90 -24.74 6.34
CA LEU A 294 5.73 -23.33 6.75
C LEU A 294 6.55 -22.91 7.99
N THR A 295 7.60 -23.65 8.33
CA THR A 295 8.60 -23.26 9.35
C THR A 295 9.85 -22.63 8.74
N THR A 296 10.03 -22.74 7.43
CA THR A 296 11.22 -22.24 6.72
C THR A 296 11.02 -20.78 6.31
N ASN A 297 12.02 -19.92 6.52
CA ASN A 297 12.01 -18.50 6.15
C ASN A 297 10.76 -17.74 6.65
N LEU A 298 10.32 -18.07 7.87
CA LEU A 298 9.21 -17.42 8.54
C LEU A 298 9.72 -16.27 9.39
N ASN A 299 9.22 -15.07 9.12
CA ASN A 299 9.30 -13.92 10.02
C ASN A 299 7.89 -13.53 10.45
N LYS A 300 7.70 -13.24 11.75
CA LYS A 300 6.37 -13.06 12.30
C LYS A 300 6.31 -12.09 13.48
N THR A 301 5.16 -11.47 13.62
CA THR A 301 4.66 -10.83 14.83
C THR A 301 3.53 -11.70 15.40
N LYS A 302 2.83 -11.21 16.42
CA LYS A 302 1.58 -11.81 16.87
C LYS A 302 0.44 -11.73 15.84
N HIS A 303 0.54 -10.77 14.93
CA HIS A 303 -0.55 -10.32 14.05
C HIS A 303 -0.21 -10.37 12.56
N LEU A 304 1.05 -10.66 12.21
CA LEU A 304 1.55 -10.73 10.85
C LEU A 304 2.51 -11.92 10.73
N TYR A 305 2.29 -12.74 9.72
CA TYR A 305 3.11 -13.90 9.39
C TYR A 305 3.57 -13.76 7.95
N MET A 306 4.87 -13.79 7.73
CA MET A 306 5.48 -13.60 6.42
C MET A 306 6.39 -14.77 6.10
N TRP A 307 6.13 -15.42 4.97
CA TRP A 307 6.98 -16.45 4.41
C TRP A 307 7.66 -15.96 3.14
N LYS A 308 8.88 -16.44 2.93
CA LYS A 308 9.63 -16.25 1.69
C LYS A 308 10.06 -17.60 1.12
N ILE A 309 9.49 -17.97 -0.01
CA ILE A 309 9.78 -19.22 -0.74
C ILE A 309 10.63 -18.86 -1.95
N LEU A 310 11.85 -19.39 -2.01
CA LEU A 310 12.76 -19.20 -3.13
C LEU A 310 12.53 -20.31 -4.16
N GLN A 311 12.56 -19.96 -5.45
CA GLN A 311 12.41 -20.90 -6.57
C GLN A 311 11.17 -21.80 -6.41
N PRO A 312 9.97 -21.21 -6.31
CA PRO A 312 8.74 -21.98 -6.15
C PRO A 312 8.50 -22.90 -7.37
N HIS A 313 7.96 -24.10 -7.12
CA HIS A 313 7.53 -25.00 -8.19
C HIS A 313 6.44 -24.36 -9.05
N VAL A 314 6.60 -24.46 -10.37
CA VAL A 314 5.60 -24.03 -11.34
C VAL A 314 4.34 -24.89 -11.22
N GLY A 315 3.17 -24.25 -11.22
CA GLY A 315 1.87 -24.92 -11.19
C GLY A 315 0.90 -24.30 -10.18
N GLN A 316 -0.18 -25.02 -9.89
CA GLN A 316 -1.24 -24.56 -9.01
C GLN A 316 -0.91 -24.88 -7.54
N TRP A 317 -0.77 -23.86 -6.71
CA TRP A 317 -0.61 -23.99 -5.27
C TRP A 317 -1.95 -23.84 -4.55
N ARG A 318 -2.03 -24.39 -3.34
CA ARG A 318 -3.22 -24.26 -2.48
C ARG A 318 -2.83 -23.94 -1.05
N LEU A 319 -3.34 -22.84 -0.52
CA LEU A 319 -3.22 -22.44 0.88
C LEU A 319 -4.54 -22.73 1.60
N THR A 320 -4.50 -23.31 2.79
CA THR A 320 -5.69 -23.49 3.63
C THR A 320 -5.49 -22.87 5.00
N THR A 321 -6.52 -22.18 5.48
CA THR A 321 -6.57 -21.49 6.78
C THR A 321 -7.70 -22.01 7.66
N SER A 322 -8.24 -23.17 7.33
CA SER A 322 -9.46 -23.79 7.86
C SER A 322 -9.60 -23.87 9.39
N GLN A 323 -8.50 -23.76 10.13
CA GLN A 323 -8.48 -23.91 11.58
C GLN A 323 -8.10 -22.63 12.32
N LEU A 324 -7.71 -21.55 11.62
CA LEU A 324 -7.53 -20.23 12.24
C LEU A 324 -8.85 -19.87 12.91
N LEU A 325 -8.86 -19.92 14.25
CA LEU A 325 -10.04 -19.89 15.10
C LEU A 325 -11.07 -18.87 14.59
N GLN A 326 -12.33 -19.31 14.52
CA GLN A 326 -13.51 -18.61 13.96
C GLN A 326 -13.84 -17.22 14.58
N GLU A 327 -12.93 -16.59 15.32
CA GLU A 327 -13.17 -15.35 16.05
C GLU A 327 -12.76 -14.08 15.29
N PHE A 328 -11.87 -14.16 14.29
CA PHE A 328 -11.37 -12.96 13.59
C PHE A 328 -11.14 -13.20 12.10
N ASP A 329 -11.53 -12.22 11.29
CA ASP A 329 -11.13 -12.15 9.90
C ASP A 329 -9.61 -12.03 9.77
N HIS A 330 -9.07 -12.62 8.72
CA HIS A 330 -7.66 -12.51 8.35
C HIS A 330 -7.52 -12.06 6.91
N ASN A 331 -6.43 -11.33 6.65
CA ASN A 331 -6.01 -10.94 5.32
C ASN A 331 -4.94 -11.91 4.85
N VAL A 332 -5.07 -12.38 3.61
CA VAL A 332 -4.06 -13.16 2.91
C VAL A 332 -3.61 -12.36 1.70
N GLN A 333 -2.31 -12.10 1.63
CA GLN A 333 -1.67 -11.48 0.48
C GLN A 333 -0.56 -12.42 -0.03
N ILE A 334 -0.69 -12.87 -1.27
CA ILE A 334 0.27 -13.75 -1.94
C ILE A 334 0.87 -12.98 -3.10
N GLN A 335 2.19 -12.90 -3.14
CA GLN A 335 2.92 -12.09 -4.10
C GLN A 335 4.04 -12.89 -4.75
N GLY A 336 4.20 -12.75 -6.07
CA GLY A 336 5.30 -13.32 -6.82
C GLY A 336 6.29 -12.22 -7.21
N LYS A 337 7.56 -12.38 -6.83
CA LYS A 337 8.64 -11.54 -7.34
C LYS A 337 9.13 -12.12 -8.66
N SER A 338 8.99 -11.35 -9.72
CA SER A 338 9.47 -11.71 -11.06
C SER A 338 10.76 -10.97 -11.41
N SER A 339 11.57 -11.60 -12.27
CA SER A 339 12.66 -10.93 -12.97
C SER A 339 12.17 -9.95 -14.04
N ILE A 340 10.90 -10.06 -14.45
CA ILE A 340 10.24 -9.14 -15.38
C ILE A 340 9.71 -7.94 -14.60
N VAL A 341 10.04 -6.75 -15.11
CA VAL A 341 9.53 -5.47 -14.59
C VAL A 341 8.19 -5.18 -15.26
N CYS A 342 7.13 -5.04 -14.47
CA CYS A 342 5.80 -4.71 -14.98
C CYS A 342 5.39 -3.30 -14.55
N SER A 343 4.74 -2.58 -15.45
CA SER A 343 4.17 -1.24 -15.21
C SER A 343 2.90 -1.27 -14.35
N SER A 344 2.29 -2.44 -14.19
CA SER A 344 1.07 -2.66 -13.42
C SER A 344 1.15 -3.96 -12.61
N SER A 345 0.47 -3.98 -11.46
CA SER A 345 0.31 -5.20 -10.67
C SER A 345 -0.82 -6.05 -11.24
N LEU A 346 -0.56 -7.33 -11.52
CA LEU A 346 -1.61 -8.33 -11.66
C LEU A 346 -2.43 -8.33 -10.37
N GLN A 347 -3.75 -8.20 -10.43
CA GLN A 347 -4.62 -8.44 -9.28
C GLN A 347 -5.86 -9.19 -9.77
N LYS A 348 -6.16 -10.33 -9.14
CA LYS A 348 -7.41 -11.06 -9.34
C LYS A 348 -8.50 -10.40 -8.49
N GLU A 349 -9.70 -10.35 -9.05
CA GLU A 349 -10.96 -9.92 -8.43
C GLU A 349 -11.14 -10.47 -7.00
N MET A 350 -11.49 -9.58 -6.06
CA MET A 350 -11.93 -9.96 -4.72
C MET A 350 -13.32 -10.58 -4.82
N GLU A 351 -13.45 -11.89 -4.60
CA GLU A 351 -14.73 -12.62 -4.62
C GLU A 351 -15.73 -12.18 -3.51
N ALA A 352 -15.43 -11.13 -2.73
CA ALA A 352 -16.23 -10.70 -1.59
C ALA A 352 -16.70 -9.23 -1.61
N ASN A 353 -16.29 -8.38 -2.57
CA ASN A 353 -16.75 -7.00 -2.59
C ASN A 353 -16.96 -6.45 -4.03
N PRO A 354 -18.20 -6.25 -4.50
CA PRO A 354 -18.49 -5.67 -5.82
C PRO A 354 -18.02 -4.21 -5.98
N ASP A 355 -17.49 -3.63 -4.89
CA ASP A 355 -17.15 -2.22 -4.74
C ASP A 355 -15.62 -1.99 -4.69
N SER A 356 -14.79 -3.04 -4.82
CA SER A 356 -13.34 -2.90 -5.01
C SER A 356 -13.04 -2.39 -6.43
N ASN A 357 -13.00 -1.08 -6.63
CA ASN A 357 -12.55 -0.45 -7.89
C ASN A 357 -11.15 0.18 -7.73
N GLY A 358 -10.23 -0.59 -7.16
CA GLY A 358 -8.81 -0.30 -7.19
C GLY A 358 -8.11 -1.12 -8.25
N TYR A 359 -8.59 -1.14 -9.50
CA TYR A 359 -8.03 -2.02 -10.52
C TYR A 359 -7.88 -1.34 -11.86
N THR A 360 -6.65 -1.40 -12.38
CA THR A 360 -6.34 -1.12 -13.78
C THR A 360 -6.52 -2.42 -14.56
N GLU A 361 -7.23 -2.35 -15.67
CA GLU A 361 -7.24 -3.41 -16.68
C GLU A 361 -5.80 -3.71 -17.13
N LEU A 362 -5.50 -4.99 -17.39
CA LEU A 362 -4.19 -5.42 -17.88
C LEU A 362 -3.87 -4.69 -19.19
N THR A 363 -2.88 -3.80 -19.17
CA THR A 363 -2.26 -3.33 -20.41
C THR A 363 -0.91 -4.01 -20.55
N THR A 364 -0.71 -4.66 -21.70
CA THR A 364 0.56 -5.26 -22.09
C THR A 364 1.57 -4.22 -22.55
N GLU A 365 1.47 -2.98 -22.09
CA GLU A 365 2.38 -1.91 -22.49
C GLU A 365 3.66 -2.01 -21.64
N PRO A 366 4.82 -2.35 -22.25
CA PRO A 366 6.09 -2.19 -21.59
C PRO A 366 6.34 -0.69 -21.34
N LEU A 367 7.04 -0.37 -20.26
CA LEU A 367 7.60 0.96 -20.02
C LEU A 367 8.61 1.35 -21.10
#